data_AF-A0A5Q4EPD5-F1
#
_entry.id   AF-A0A5Q4EPD5-F1
#
_cell.length_a   1.000
_cell.length_b   1.000
_cell.length_c   1.000
_cell.angle_alpha   90.00
_cell.angle_beta   90.00
_cell.angle_gamma   90.00
#
_symmetry.space_group_name_H-M   'P 1'
#
loop_
_entity.id
_entity.type
_entity.pdbx_description
1 polymer ?
#
loop_
_entity_poly.entity_id
_entity_poly.type
_entity_poly.pdbx_seq_one_letter_code
_entity_poly.pdbx_strand_id
1 'polypeptide(L)'
;MDGLRRADVCPECAIPAEWSLGADLRRADRGWLARITRGAAIMNGAYIGLLLLILVGIGALLLNQYVFMATPAEEAVFFPVAAVFLIVANLWLIGWRLVATPDPGRDVGGLERSRARSIIRGVVVVAIVAQLGFVAGWIASAIALGVRGASSGAIVAGVAATMLLCAASLLLCAVFVYYASLMLTRRLARRIPSPQLVKRSVRIMWHIPLAIAVGAAVIWSIAVFVPAFDATWIAATIVIGIAGWWMGAHLMVYAPLQRGLRAALQDVSRGADAA
;
A
#
# COMPACT_ATOMS: atom_id res chain seq x y z
N MET A 1 -13.94 -42.39 -2.71
CA MET A 1 -12.56 -42.10 -3.15
C MET A 1 -12.35 -40.62 -2.95
N ASP A 2 -11.53 -40.25 -1.98
CA ASP A 2 -11.24 -38.83 -1.74
C ASP A 2 -10.29 -38.35 -2.84
N GLY A 3 -10.71 -37.36 -3.62
CA GLY A 3 -9.85 -36.76 -4.63
C GLY A 3 -8.62 -36.10 -4.02
N LEU A 4 -7.52 -36.03 -4.79
CA LEU A 4 -6.30 -35.31 -4.41
C LEU A 4 -6.63 -33.88 -3.96
N ARG A 5 -6.06 -33.45 -2.82
CA ARG A 5 -6.21 -32.05 -2.39
C ARG A 5 -5.41 -31.17 -3.34
N ARG A 6 -5.84 -29.92 -3.54
CA ARG A 6 -5.14 -28.95 -4.42
C ARG A 6 -3.68 -28.70 -4.04
N ALA A 7 -3.33 -28.92 -2.77
CA ALA A 7 -1.97 -28.73 -2.27
C ALA A 7 -1.09 -29.98 -2.45
N ASP A 8 -1.66 -31.12 -2.86
CA ASP A 8 -0.94 -32.36 -3.03
C ASP A 8 -0.21 -32.36 -4.38
N VAL A 9 0.78 -33.24 -4.47
CA VAL A 9 1.56 -33.46 -5.69
C VAL A 9 1.00 -34.70 -6.37
N CYS A 10 0.83 -34.65 -7.70
CA CYS A 10 0.40 -35.81 -8.47
C CYS A 10 1.43 -36.93 -8.34
N PRO A 11 1.05 -38.16 -7.92
CA PRO A 11 1.98 -39.26 -7.73
C PRO A 11 2.60 -39.77 -9.04
N GLU A 12 1.95 -39.53 -10.19
CA GLU A 12 2.44 -40.01 -11.49
C GLU A 12 3.51 -39.11 -12.11
N CYS A 13 3.33 -37.79 -12.01
CA CYS A 13 4.18 -36.82 -12.69
C CYS A 13 4.96 -35.88 -11.76
N ALA A 14 4.77 -35.99 -10.45
CA ALA A 14 5.36 -35.11 -9.44
C ALA A 14 5.02 -33.61 -9.64
N ILE A 15 3.98 -33.28 -10.43
CA ILE A 15 3.50 -31.91 -10.64
C ILE A 15 2.45 -31.58 -9.58
N PRO A 16 2.45 -30.38 -8.98
CA PRO A 16 1.38 -29.95 -8.07
C PRO A 16 0.00 -30.11 -8.70
N ALA A 17 -0.95 -30.72 -7.98
CA ALA A 17 -2.31 -30.96 -8.46
C ALA A 17 -3.05 -29.66 -8.84
N GLU A 18 -2.64 -28.53 -8.27
CA GLU A 18 -3.13 -27.21 -8.71
C GLU A 18 -2.84 -26.94 -10.20
N TRP A 19 -1.68 -27.36 -10.74
CA TRP A 19 -1.30 -27.08 -12.14
C TRP A 19 -2.09 -27.91 -13.14
N SER A 20 -2.39 -29.17 -12.83
CA SER A 20 -3.23 -30.04 -13.68
C SER A 20 -4.68 -29.56 -13.74
N LEU A 21 -5.17 -28.87 -12.71
CA LEU A 21 -6.47 -28.16 -12.70
C LEU A 21 -6.46 -26.86 -13.53
N GLY A 22 -5.44 -26.68 -14.39
CA GLY A 22 -5.25 -25.55 -15.29
C GLY A 22 -4.55 -24.35 -14.66
N ALA A 23 -3.88 -24.47 -13.49
CA ALA A 23 -3.38 -23.31 -12.72
C ALA A 23 -2.31 -22.49 -13.44
N ASP A 24 -1.88 -22.95 -14.61
CA ASP A 24 -0.99 -22.21 -15.47
C ASP A 24 -1.59 -20.88 -15.92
N LEU A 25 -0.90 -19.80 -15.55
CA LEU A 25 -1.22 -18.43 -15.94
C LEU A 25 -1.20 -18.23 -17.46
N ARG A 26 -0.49 -19.08 -18.22
CA ARG A 26 -0.44 -19.03 -19.70
C ARG A 26 -1.79 -19.29 -20.36
N ARG A 27 -2.71 -19.98 -19.68
CA ARG A 27 -4.06 -20.28 -20.18
C ARG A 27 -5.13 -19.32 -19.66
N ALA A 28 -4.75 -18.30 -18.89
CA ALA A 28 -5.70 -17.34 -18.35
C ALA A 28 -6.25 -16.41 -19.46
N ASP A 29 -7.42 -15.83 -19.23
CA ASP A 29 -8.01 -14.85 -20.14
C ASP A 29 -7.05 -13.67 -20.40
N ARG A 30 -6.80 -13.36 -21.68
CA ARG A 30 -5.87 -12.29 -22.09
C ARG A 30 -6.32 -10.93 -21.58
N GLY A 31 -7.64 -10.67 -21.59
CA GLY A 31 -8.22 -9.42 -21.08
C GLY A 31 -7.97 -9.24 -19.57
N TRP A 32 -8.09 -10.32 -18.80
CA TRP A 32 -7.78 -10.36 -17.38
C TRP A 32 -6.28 -10.15 -17.09
N LEU A 33 -5.39 -10.82 -17.84
CA LEU A 33 -3.94 -10.61 -17.73
C LEU A 33 -3.54 -9.15 -18.01
N ALA A 34 -4.09 -8.55 -19.06
CA ALA A 34 -3.88 -7.13 -19.37
C ALA A 34 -4.38 -6.20 -18.26
N ARG A 35 -5.49 -6.55 -17.60
CA ARG A 35 -6.04 -5.78 -16.48
C ARG A 35 -5.15 -5.85 -15.24
N ILE A 36 -4.64 -7.02 -14.90
CA ILE A 36 -3.75 -7.20 -13.74
C ILE A 36 -2.41 -6.50 -13.97
N THR A 37 -1.83 -6.65 -15.17
CA THR A 37 -0.56 -5.98 -15.51
C THR A 37 -0.69 -4.46 -15.48
N ARG A 38 -1.79 -3.91 -16.00
CA ARG A 38 -2.11 -2.47 -15.88
C ARG A 38 -2.29 -2.06 -14.42
N GLY A 39 -3.02 -2.84 -13.63
CA GLY A 39 -3.19 -2.59 -12.19
C GLY A 39 -1.86 -2.55 -11.44
N ALA A 40 -0.97 -3.52 -11.69
CA ALA A 40 0.36 -3.56 -11.11
C ALA A 40 1.23 -2.37 -11.53
N ALA A 41 1.13 -1.92 -12.80
CA ALA A 41 1.83 -0.74 -13.28
C ALA A 41 1.33 0.54 -12.60
N ILE A 42 0.01 0.72 -12.47
CA ILE A 42 -0.59 1.86 -11.75
C ILE A 42 -0.14 1.86 -10.30
N MET A 43 -0.17 0.71 -9.62
CA MET A 43 0.30 0.61 -8.22
C MET A 43 1.75 1.06 -8.07
N ASN A 44 2.64 0.59 -8.95
CA ASN A 44 4.06 0.96 -8.88
C ASN A 44 4.28 2.44 -9.20
N GLY A 45 3.58 2.99 -10.20
CA GLY A 45 3.65 4.40 -10.54
C GLY A 45 3.12 5.31 -9.43
N ALA A 46 1.94 4.99 -8.88
CA ALA A 46 1.36 5.71 -7.75
C ALA A 46 2.27 5.63 -6.51
N TYR A 47 2.88 4.48 -6.26
CA TYR A 47 3.83 4.31 -5.17
C TYR A 47 5.08 5.20 -5.34
N ILE A 48 5.69 5.23 -6.53
CA ILE A 48 6.82 6.14 -6.82
C ILE A 48 6.38 7.59 -6.64
N GLY A 49 5.20 7.96 -7.15
CA GLY A 49 4.63 9.29 -6.93
C GLY A 49 4.48 9.62 -5.46
N LEU A 50 4.01 8.68 -4.63
CA LEU A 50 3.86 8.87 -3.19
C LEU A 50 5.21 9.10 -2.52
N LEU A 51 6.25 8.36 -2.91
CA LEU A 51 7.60 8.56 -2.39
C LEU A 51 8.13 9.95 -2.73
N LEU A 52 7.95 10.39 -3.99
CA LEU A 52 8.38 11.73 -4.40
C LEU A 52 7.62 12.82 -3.63
N LEU A 53 6.31 12.65 -3.42
CA LEU A 53 5.51 13.58 -2.62
C LEU A 53 5.92 13.62 -1.16
N ILE A 54 6.27 12.46 -0.57
CA ILE A 54 6.80 12.40 0.79
C ILE A 54 8.13 13.15 0.86
N LEU A 55 9.04 12.94 -0.08
CA LEU A 55 10.32 13.66 -0.13
C LEU A 55 10.14 15.17 -0.29
N VAL A 56 9.24 15.60 -1.19
CA VAL A 56 8.88 17.01 -1.39
C VAL A 56 8.25 17.58 -0.12
N GLY A 57 7.36 16.83 0.53
CA GLY A 57 6.71 17.23 1.78
C GLY A 57 7.71 17.39 2.93
N ILE A 58 8.65 16.46 3.08
CA ILE A 58 9.74 16.57 4.07
C ILE A 58 10.63 17.77 3.74
N GLY A 59 11.00 17.96 2.47
CA GLY A 59 11.80 19.11 2.04
C GLY A 59 11.09 20.44 2.33
N ALA A 60 9.79 20.52 2.07
CA ALA A 60 8.97 21.69 2.38
C ALA A 60 8.86 21.94 3.90
N LEU A 61 8.69 20.90 4.70
CA LEU A 61 8.67 21.00 6.17
C LEU A 61 10.00 21.53 6.71
N LEU A 62 11.12 20.97 6.24
CA LEU A 62 12.46 21.43 6.65
C LEU A 62 12.70 22.87 6.20
N LEU A 63 12.41 23.20 4.94
CA LEU A 63 12.57 24.56 4.43
C LEU A 63 11.72 25.56 5.21
N ASN A 64 10.47 25.21 5.54
CA ASN A 64 9.59 26.03 6.37
C ASN A 64 10.24 26.32 7.73
N GLN A 65 10.72 25.26 8.40
CA GLN A 65 11.35 25.39 9.71
C GLN A 65 12.63 26.24 9.72
N TYR A 66 13.40 26.24 8.63
CA TYR A 66 14.65 27.01 8.53
C TYR A 66 14.48 28.43 7.97
N VAL A 67 13.46 28.68 7.14
CA VAL A 67 13.32 29.93 6.37
C VAL A 67 12.16 30.80 6.86
N PHE A 68 11.06 30.20 7.32
CA PHE A 68 9.83 30.91 7.63
C PHE A 68 9.49 30.73 9.12
N MET A 69 10.14 31.51 9.98
CA MET A 69 9.63 31.73 11.33
C MET A 69 8.30 32.52 11.20
N ALA A 70 7.17 31.81 11.24
CA ALA A 70 5.82 32.33 11.51
C ALA A 70 5.21 33.28 10.46
N THR A 71 4.94 32.80 9.24
CA THR A 71 4.09 33.56 8.28
C THR A 71 2.85 32.78 7.85
N PRO A 72 1.68 33.42 7.69
CA PRO A 72 0.44 32.77 7.28
C PRO A 72 0.46 32.19 5.84
N ALA A 73 1.56 32.36 5.09
CA ALA A 73 1.77 31.74 3.79
C ALA A 73 1.89 30.20 3.84
N GLU A 74 2.05 29.63 5.03
CA GLU A 74 2.20 28.19 5.27
C GLU A 74 0.98 27.37 4.84
N GLU A 75 -0.24 27.92 5.00
CA GLU A 75 -1.45 27.19 4.63
C GLU A 75 -1.60 27.06 3.10
N ALA A 76 -1.15 28.05 2.33
CA ALA A 76 -1.32 28.07 0.87
C ALA A 76 -0.52 26.97 0.15
N VAL A 77 0.61 26.52 0.71
CA VAL A 77 1.45 25.45 0.13
C VAL A 77 0.96 24.06 0.54
N PHE A 78 0.34 23.92 1.70
CA PHE A 78 -0.14 22.64 2.20
C PHE A 78 -1.33 22.08 1.39
N PHE A 79 -2.22 22.97 0.93
CA PHE A 79 -3.43 22.63 0.17
C PHE A 79 -3.12 21.82 -1.11
N PRO A 80 -2.27 22.30 -2.04
CA PRO A 80 -1.94 21.56 -3.26
C PRO A 80 -1.27 20.22 -2.97
N VAL A 81 -0.36 20.16 -2.00
CA VAL A 81 0.39 18.93 -1.68
C VAL A 81 -0.54 17.85 -1.15
N ALA A 82 -1.46 18.20 -0.24
CA ALA A 82 -2.45 17.26 0.30
C ALA A 82 -3.40 16.74 -0.79
N ALA A 83 -3.84 17.61 -1.70
CA ALA A 83 -4.70 17.22 -2.83
C ALA A 83 -3.99 16.24 -3.78
N VAL A 84 -2.73 16.53 -4.13
CA VAL A 84 -1.94 15.63 -4.99
C VAL A 84 -1.68 14.29 -4.28
N PHE A 85 -1.43 14.31 -2.97
CA PHE A 85 -1.29 13.10 -2.16
C PHE A 85 -2.56 12.23 -2.21
N LEU A 86 -3.74 12.83 -2.06
CA LEU A 86 -5.02 12.13 -2.17
C LEU A 86 -5.23 11.52 -3.56
N ILE A 87 -4.91 12.25 -4.64
CA ILE A 87 -5.00 11.74 -6.00
C ILE A 87 -4.12 10.50 -6.16
N VAL A 88 -2.85 10.61 -5.76
CA VAL A 88 -1.89 9.51 -5.87
C VAL A 88 -2.30 8.30 -5.02
N ALA A 89 -2.80 8.53 -3.80
CA ALA A 89 -3.32 7.48 -2.94
C ALA A 89 -4.52 6.76 -3.58
N ASN A 90 -5.43 7.49 -4.23
CA ASN A 90 -6.56 6.90 -4.95
C ASN A 90 -6.12 6.09 -6.17
N LEU A 91 -5.13 6.57 -6.94
CA LEU A 91 -4.55 5.79 -8.04
C LEU A 91 -3.97 4.46 -7.53
N TRP A 92 -3.30 4.48 -6.39
CA TRP A 92 -2.78 3.27 -5.75
C TRP A 92 -3.90 2.29 -5.36
N LEU A 93 -5.02 2.77 -4.80
CA LEU A 93 -6.19 1.96 -4.47
C LEU A 93 -6.89 1.39 -5.71
N ILE A 94 -6.99 2.17 -6.79
CA ILE A 94 -7.51 1.70 -8.09
C ILE A 94 -6.65 0.56 -8.63
N GLY A 95 -5.33 0.70 -8.56
CA GLY A 95 -4.41 -0.35 -8.92
C GLY A 95 -4.66 -1.65 -8.15
N TRP A 96 -4.85 -1.56 -6.83
CA TRP A 96 -5.22 -2.71 -5.99
C TRP A 96 -6.54 -3.36 -6.39
N ARG A 97 -7.56 -2.54 -6.69
CA ARG A 97 -8.87 -3.02 -7.14
C ARG A 97 -8.76 -3.81 -8.45
N LEU A 98 -7.92 -3.36 -9.39
CA LEU A 98 -7.68 -4.04 -10.66
C LEU A 98 -6.97 -5.39 -10.46
N VAL A 99 -5.92 -5.43 -9.63
CA VAL A 99 -5.18 -6.67 -9.32
C VAL A 99 -6.05 -7.68 -8.54
N ALA A 100 -6.98 -7.20 -7.72
CA ALA A 100 -7.93 -8.04 -6.98
C ALA A 100 -9.13 -8.55 -7.81
N THR A 101 -9.12 -8.39 -9.14
CA THR A 101 -10.19 -8.93 -10.00
C THR A 101 -10.07 -10.46 -10.14
N PRO A 102 -11.19 -11.20 -10.01
CA PRO A 102 -11.18 -12.65 -10.21
C PRO A 102 -10.91 -13.02 -11.67
N ASP A 103 -10.30 -14.18 -11.86
CA ASP A 103 -10.06 -14.75 -13.20
C ASP A 103 -11.40 -15.26 -13.76
N PRO A 104 -11.91 -14.68 -14.86
CA PRO A 104 -13.23 -15.03 -15.39
C PRO A 104 -13.31 -16.48 -15.86
N GLY A 105 -12.19 -17.07 -16.31
CA GLY A 105 -12.14 -18.46 -16.77
C GLY A 105 -12.30 -19.50 -15.65
N ARG A 106 -12.35 -19.06 -14.39
CA ARG A 106 -12.23 -19.93 -13.21
C ARG A 106 -13.16 -19.66 -12.06
N ASP A 107 -14.04 -18.69 -12.18
CA ASP A 107 -15.05 -18.42 -11.14
C ASP A 107 -16.23 -19.41 -11.18
N VAL A 108 -15.98 -20.66 -11.61
CA VAL A 108 -16.98 -21.73 -11.65
C VAL A 108 -17.25 -22.15 -10.20
N GLY A 109 -18.33 -21.61 -9.64
CA GLY A 109 -18.82 -21.95 -8.29
C GLY A 109 -18.39 -21.02 -7.15
N GLY A 110 -17.84 -19.83 -7.42
CA GLY A 110 -17.50 -18.85 -6.38
C GLY A 110 -16.37 -19.28 -5.43
N LEU A 111 -15.75 -20.44 -5.67
CA LEU A 111 -14.63 -21.01 -4.91
C LEU A 111 -13.38 -20.14 -4.98
N GLU A 112 -13.30 -19.24 -5.96
CA GLU A 112 -12.21 -18.26 -6.10
C GLU A 112 -12.49 -16.91 -5.40
N ARG A 113 -13.62 -16.76 -4.68
CA ARG A 113 -13.83 -15.68 -3.69
C ARG A 113 -12.89 -15.87 -2.50
N SER A 114 -11.61 -15.67 -2.76
CA SER A 114 -10.59 -15.73 -1.72
C SER A 114 -10.85 -14.62 -0.70
N ARG A 115 -10.76 -14.97 0.59
CA ARG A 115 -10.80 -13.99 1.69
C ARG A 115 -9.85 -12.81 1.43
N ALA A 116 -8.69 -13.06 0.82
CA ALA A 116 -7.73 -12.01 0.42
C ALA A 116 -8.32 -10.94 -0.49
N ARG A 117 -9.08 -11.31 -1.55
CA ARG A 117 -9.72 -10.33 -2.45
C ARG A 117 -10.80 -9.51 -1.72
N SER A 118 -11.59 -10.16 -0.88
CA SER A 118 -12.61 -9.46 -0.07
C SER A 118 -11.97 -8.50 0.93
N ILE A 119 -10.87 -8.89 1.58
CA ILE A 119 -10.09 -8.03 2.46
C ILE A 119 -9.57 -6.82 1.70
N ILE A 120 -8.94 -6.98 0.52
CA ILE A 120 -8.45 -5.85 -0.28
C ILE A 120 -9.59 -4.88 -0.61
N ARG A 121 -10.74 -5.40 -1.07
CA ARG A 121 -11.89 -4.55 -1.40
C ARG A 121 -12.42 -3.81 -0.18
N GLY A 122 -12.54 -4.50 0.97
CA GLY A 122 -12.96 -3.88 2.22
C GLY A 122 -11.99 -2.78 2.67
N VAL A 123 -10.69 -3.04 2.59
CA VAL A 123 -9.65 -2.06 2.95
C VAL A 123 -9.67 -0.86 2.00
N VAL A 124 -9.89 -1.07 0.70
CA VAL A 124 -10.04 0.04 -0.26
C VAL A 124 -11.24 0.92 0.12
N VAL A 125 -12.37 0.33 0.49
CA VAL A 125 -13.56 1.09 0.92
C VAL A 125 -13.26 1.86 2.21
N VAL A 126 -12.68 1.21 3.22
CA VAL A 126 -12.32 1.86 4.50
C VAL A 126 -11.33 3.00 4.26
N ALA A 127 -10.33 2.81 3.39
CA ALA A 127 -9.36 3.84 3.04
C ALA A 127 -10.01 5.05 2.36
N ILE A 128 -10.95 4.83 1.43
CA ILE A 128 -11.71 5.92 0.79
C ILE A 128 -12.55 6.67 1.83
N VAL A 129 -13.27 5.96 2.70
CA VAL A 129 -14.09 6.57 3.75
C VAL A 129 -13.23 7.39 4.71
N ALA A 130 -12.06 6.87 5.11
CA ALA A 130 -11.10 7.60 5.94
C ALA A 130 -10.58 8.87 5.26
N GLN A 131 -10.26 8.80 3.96
CA GLN A 131 -9.83 9.96 3.19
C GLN A 131 -10.94 11.03 3.07
N LEU A 132 -12.19 10.61 2.85
CA LEU A 132 -13.33 11.53 2.82
C LEU A 132 -13.56 12.18 4.19
N GLY A 133 -13.44 11.41 5.28
CA GLY A 133 -13.51 11.92 6.64
C GLY A 133 -12.40 12.93 6.94
N PHE A 134 -11.17 12.66 6.48
CA PHE A 134 -10.05 13.58 6.59
C PHE A 134 -10.34 14.91 5.88
N VAL A 135 -10.79 14.85 4.62
CA VAL A 135 -11.13 16.04 3.83
C VAL A 135 -12.28 16.82 4.48
N ALA A 136 -13.33 16.13 4.94
CA ALA A 136 -14.48 16.77 5.58
C ALA A 136 -14.11 17.46 6.90
N GLY A 137 -13.36 16.78 7.78
CA GLY A 137 -12.90 17.36 9.04
C GLY A 137 -11.99 18.57 8.82
N TRP A 138 -11.18 18.54 7.76
CA TRP A 138 -10.33 19.65 7.41
C TRP A 138 -11.12 20.85 6.84
N ILE A 139 -12.08 20.63 5.94
CA ILE A 139 -12.99 21.69 5.46
C ILE A 139 -13.75 22.32 6.63
N ALA A 140 -14.29 21.51 7.54
CA ALA A 140 -14.99 22.00 8.72
C ALA A 140 -14.09 22.88 9.59
N SER A 141 -12.80 22.54 9.70
CA SER A 141 -11.82 23.31 10.46
C SER A 141 -11.49 24.66 9.80
N ALA A 142 -11.30 24.68 8.48
CA ALA A 142 -11.10 25.91 7.73
C ALA A 142 -12.29 26.87 7.86
N ILE A 143 -13.52 26.36 7.80
CA ILE A 143 -14.74 27.14 8.01
C ILE A 143 -14.82 27.67 9.44
N ALA A 144 -14.49 26.84 10.44
CA ALA A 144 -14.54 27.25 11.85
C ALA A 144 -13.58 28.40 12.17
N LEU A 145 -12.37 28.38 11.59
CA LEU A 145 -11.38 29.45 11.71
C LEU A 145 -11.86 30.76 11.05
N GLY A 146 -12.51 30.67 9.89
CA GLY A 146 -12.99 31.85 9.16
C GLY A 146 -14.26 32.49 9.74
N VAL A 147 -15.10 31.76 10.47
CA VAL A 147 -16.46 32.21 10.81
C VAL A 147 -16.66 32.54 12.29
N ARG A 148 -15.97 31.89 13.25
CA ARG A 148 -16.49 31.83 14.64
C ARG A 148 -15.66 32.42 15.77
N GLY A 149 -14.46 32.97 15.53
CA GLY A 149 -13.65 33.50 16.64
C GLY A 149 -13.43 32.49 17.77
N ALA A 150 -13.53 31.19 17.47
CA ALA A 150 -13.41 30.14 18.44
C ALA A 150 -11.98 30.12 18.99
N SER A 151 -11.83 29.78 20.27
CA SER A 151 -10.50 29.67 20.88
C SER A 151 -9.66 28.69 20.06
N SER A 152 -8.52 29.17 19.59
CA SER A 152 -7.60 28.43 18.71
C SER A 152 -7.29 27.03 19.25
N GLY A 153 -7.25 26.86 20.58
CA GLY A 153 -7.00 25.57 21.23
C GLY A 153 -8.03 24.47 20.93
N ALA A 154 -9.34 24.75 20.92
CA ALA A 154 -10.36 23.72 20.70
C ALA A 154 -10.41 23.25 19.24
N ILE A 155 -10.20 24.18 18.30
CA ILE A 155 -10.08 23.86 16.87
C ILE A 155 -8.81 23.05 16.64
N VAL A 156 -7.66 23.48 17.19
CA VAL A 156 -6.39 22.77 17.04
C VAL A 156 -6.46 21.36 17.63
N ALA A 157 -7.08 21.17 18.79
CA ALA A 157 -7.26 19.85 19.39
C ALA A 157 -8.17 18.94 18.54
N GLY A 158 -9.27 19.48 18.00
CA GLY A 158 -10.17 18.73 17.11
C GLY A 158 -9.52 18.34 15.78
N VAL A 159 -8.74 19.23 15.19
CA VAL A 159 -7.92 18.97 13.99
C VAL A 159 -6.90 17.88 14.28
N ALA A 160 -6.13 18.04 15.37
CA ALA A 160 -5.09 17.08 15.75
C ALA A 160 -5.68 15.67 15.99
N ALA A 161 -6.81 15.57 16.71
CA ALA A 161 -7.49 14.29 16.93
C ALA A 161 -7.98 13.65 15.62
N THR A 162 -8.56 14.46 14.72
CA THR A 162 -9.02 13.98 13.41
C THR A 162 -7.86 13.51 12.54
N MET A 163 -6.76 14.27 12.51
CA MET A 163 -5.53 13.90 11.80
C MET A 163 -4.93 12.61 12.36
N LEU A 164 -4.89 12.46 13.69
CA LEU A 164 -4.37 11.26 14.35
C LEU A 164 -5.22 10.02 14.01
N LEU A 165 -6.55 10.13 14.09
CA LEU A 165 -7.47 9.05 13.71
C LEU A 165 -7.33 8.68 12.24
N CYS A 166 -7.19 9.68 11.35
CA CYS A 166 -6.97 9.45 9.94
C CYS A 166 -5.63 8.75 9.70
N ALA A 167 -4.55 9.23 10.31
CA ALA A 167 -3.23 8.61 10.22
C ALA A 167 -3.24 7.17 10.72
N ALA A 168 -3.87 6.90 11.87
CA ALA A 168 -4.02 5.55 12.42
C ALA A 168 -4.82 4.63 11.49
N SER A 169 -5.91 5.13 10.92
CA SER A 169 -6.73 4.37 9.97
C SER A 169 -5.98 4.04 8.68
N LEU A 170 -5.17 4.98 8.16
CA LEU A 170 -4.34 4.79 6.97
C LEU A 170 -3.20 3.80 7.25
N LEU A 171 -2.58 3.88 8.43
CA LEU A 171 -1.56 2.91 8.86
C LEU A 171 -2.14 1.50 8.92
N LEU A 172 -3.32 1.35 9.54
CA LEU A 172 -4.01 0.07 9.61
C LEU A 172 -4.36 -0.46 8.21
N CYS A 173 -4.88 0.41 7.33
CA CYS A 173 -5.13 0.05 5.93
C CYS A 173 -3.86 -0.39 5.22
N ALA A 174 -2.74 0.32 5.39
CA ALA A 174 -1.46 -0.03 4.79
C ALA A 174 -1.01 -1.43 5.22
N VAL A 175 -1.15 -1.77 6.51
CA VAL A 175 -0.85 -3.10 7.03
C VAL A 175 -1.75 -4.17 6.39
N PHE A 176 -3.06 -3.96 6.33
CA PHE A 176 -3.96 -4.95 5.73
C PHE A 176 -3.76 -5.12 4.22
N VAL A 177 -3.60 -4.02 3.46
CA VAL A 177 -3.27 -4.08 2.04
C VAL A 177 -1.95 -4.81 1.85
N TYR A 178 -0.97 -4.56 2.71
CA TYR A 178 0.30 -5.24 2.66
C TYR A 178 0.16 -6.77 2.85
N TYR A 179 -0.49 -7.23 3.91
CA TYR A 179 -0.70 -8.68 4.10
C TYR A 179 -1.49 -9.30 2.95
N ALA A 180 -2.53 -8.61 2.48
CA ALA A 180 -3.32 -9.10 1.36
C ALA A 180 -2.51 -9.13 0.05
N SER A 181 -1.59 -8.17 -0.13
CA SER A 181 -0.66 -8.13 -1.26
C SER A 181 0.26 -9.33 -1.30
N LEU A 182 0.80 -9.74 -0.15
CA LEU A 182 1.65 -10.91 -0.04
C LEU A 182 0.88 -12.19 -0.33
N MET A 183 -0.33 -12.31 0.24
CA MET A 183 -1.18 -13.47 -0.02
C MET A 183 -1.54 -13.58 -1.49
N LEU A 184 -1.85 -12.45 -2.14
CA LEU A 184 -2.19 -12.40 -3.55
C LEU A 184 -0.96 -12.70 -4.43
N THR A 185 0.19 -12.10 -4.11
CA THR A 185 1.45 -12.34 -4.83
C THR A 185 1.91 -13.77 -4.68
N ARG A 186 1.78 -14.38 -3.50
CA ARG A 186 2.10 -15.80 -3.28
C ARG A 186 1.18 -16.71 -4.08
N ARG A 187 -0.11 -16.39 -4.16
CA ARG A 187 -1.09 -17.12 -4.99
C ARG A 187 -0.77 -17.01 -6.47
N LEU A 188 -0.42 -15.81 -6.95
CA LEU A 188 0.01 -15.59 -8.33
C LEU A 188 1.34 -16.29 -8.62
N ALA A 189 2.31 -16.21 -7.73
CA ALA A 189 3.63 -16.81 -7.89
C ALA A 189 3.56 -18.35 -7.99
N ARG A 190 2.61 -19.00 -7.31
CA ARG A 190 2.38 -20.46 -7.47
C ARG A 190 1.90 -20.85 -8.86
N ARG A 191 1.29 -19.92 -9.60
CA ARG A 191 0.81 -20.11 -10.97
C ARG A 191 1.87 -19.79 -12.02
N ILE A 192 2.98 -19.18 -11.60
CA ILE A 192 4.11 -18.86 -12.46
C ILE A 192 5.15 -19.97 -12.30
N PRO A 193 5.66 -20.59 -13.37
CA PRO A 193 6.67 -21.63 -13.30
C PRO A 193 8.07 -21.03 -13.00
N SER A 194 8.23 -20.40 -11.83
CA SER A 194 9.48 -19.81 -11.36
C SER A 194 9.71 -20.09 -9.87
N PRO A 195 10.57 -21.08 -9.53
CA PRO A 195 10.84 -21.42 -8.13
C PRO A 195 11.53 -20.27 -7.36
N GLN A 196 12.26 -19.40 -8.07
CA GLN A 196 12.94 -18.25 -7.48
C GLN A 196 11.95 -17.19 -6.95
N LEU A 197 10.87 -16.94 -7.69
CA LEU A 197 9.81 -16.01 -7.28
C LEU A 197 9.09 -16.50 -6.02
N VAL A 198 8.80 -17.80 -5.94
CA VAL A 198 8.19 -18.41 -4.76
C VAL A 198 9.12 -18.26 -3.54
N LYS A 199 10.40 -18.64 -3.66
CA LYS A 199 11.37 -18.52 -2.56
C LYS A 199 11.55 -17.07 -2.09
N ARG A 200 11.61 -16.10 -3.02
CA ARG A 200 11.67 -14.67 -2.69
C ARG A 200 10.41 -14.21 -1.97
N SER A 201 9.22 -14.56 -2.46
CA SER A 201 7.95 -14.14 -1.85
C SER A 201 7.82 -14.61 -0.40
N VAL A 202 8.27 -15.83 -0.09
CA VAL A 202 8.26 -16.38 1.28
C VAL A 202 9.26 -15.66 2.18
N ARG A 203 10.49 -15.38 1.68
CA ARG A 203 11.49 -14.63 2.45
C ARG A 203 10.98 -13.24 2.83
N ILE A 204 10.40 -12.54 1.86
CA ILE A 204 9.86 -11.18 1.99
C ILE A 204 8.74 -11.11 3.03
N MET A 205 7.90 -12.15 3.10
CA MET A 205 6.79 -12.25 4.04
C MET A 205 7.24 -12.10 5.51
N TRP A 206 8.47 -12.49 5.85
CA TRP A 206 9.02 -12.40 7.20
C TRP A 206 9.83 -11.12 7.45
N HIS A 207 10.50 -10.57 6.43
CA HIS A 207 11.38 -9.42 6.62
C HIS A 207 10.62 -8.14 6.93
N ILE A 208 9.37 -8.01 6.47
CA ILE A 208 8.62 -6.76 6.61
C ILE A 208 7.98 -6.60 7.99
N PRO A 209 7.30 -7.60 8.59
CA PRO A 209 6.85 -7.48 9.99
C PRO A 209 8.01 -7.18 10.93
N LEU A 210 9.17 -7.80 10.70
CA LEU A 210 10.39 -7.53 11.44
C LEU A 210 10.87 -6.09 11.23
N ALA A 211 10.91 -5.63 9.97
CA ALA A 211 11.27 -4.26 9.67
C ALA A 211 10.29 -3.28 10.36
N ILE A 212 8.97 -3.52 10.32
CA ILE A 212 7.96 -2.67 10.97
C ILE A 212 8.22 -2.59 12.47
N ALA A 213 8.42 -3.74 13.12
CA ALA A 213 8.67 -3.82 14.55
C ALA A 213 9.95 -3.06 14.94
N VAL A 214 11.04 -3.27 14.20
CA VAL A 214 12.32 -2.59 14.44
C VAL A 214 12.21 -1.08 14.17
N GLY A 215 11.59 -0.70 13.06
CA GLY A 215 11.36 0.71 12.70
C GLY A 215 10.55 1.43 13.77
N ALA A 216 9.41 0.86 14.17
CA ALA A 216 8.57 1.41 15.24
C ALA A 216 9.33 1.54 16.57
N ALA A 217 10.14 0.55 16.95
CA ALA A 217 10.97 0.60 18.16
C ALA A 217 12.05 1.69 18.11
N VAL A 218 12.69 1.89 16.94
CA VAL A 218 13.67 2.97 16.74
C VAL A 218 13.01 4.33 16.81
N ILE A 219 11.88 4.52 16.11
CA ILE A 219 11.11 5.77 16.12
C ILE A 219 10.63 6.09 17.54
N TRP A 220 10.13 5.09 18.26
CA TRP A 220 9.71 5.24 19.65
C TRP A 220 10.87 5.62 20.57
N SER A 221 12.03 4.98 20.40
CA SER A 221 13.24 5.31 21.17
C SER A 221 13.67 6.75 20.93
N ILE A 222 13.64 7.22 19.68
CA ILE A 222 13.96 8.62 19.35
C ILE A 222 12.94 9.58 19.99
N ALA A 223 11.65 9.25 19.96
CA ALA A 223 10.60 10.08 20.55
C ALA A 223 10.71 10.19 22.08
N VAL A 224 11.13 9.12 22.77
CA VAL A 224 11.20 9.06 24.23
C VAL A 224 12.52 9.61 24.78
N PHE A 225 13.65 9.32 24.12
CA PHE A 225 14.98 9.61 24.66
C PHE A 225 15.56 10.97 24.28
N VAL A 226 14.83 11.79 23.50
CA VAL A 226 15.26 13.14 23.18
C VAL A 226 14.34 14.19 23.82
N PRO A 227 14.40 14.36 25.16
CA PRO A 227 13.55 15.28 25.91
C PRO A 227 13.88 16.77 25.71
N ALA A 228 14.91 17.09 24.90
CA ALA A 228 15.35 18.46 24.64
C ALA A 228 14.61 19.16 23.48
N PHE A 229 13.71 18.46 22.80
CA PHE A 229 12.99 18.99 21.64
C PHE A 229 11.54 19.35 21.97
N ASP A 230 11.05 20.42 21.35
CA ASP A 230 9.63 20.74 21.40
C ASP A 230 8.77 19.66 20.71
N ALA A 231 7.47 19.64 21.04
CA ALA A 231 6.54 18.62 20.52
C ALA A 231 6.49 18.60 18.99
N THR A 232 6.72 19.74 18.34
CA THR A 232 6.80 19.89 16.89
C THR A 232 8.00 19.18 16.28
N TRP A 233 9.19 19.29 16.88
CA TRP A 233 10.38 18.56 16.47
C TRP A 233 10.21 17.04 16.62
N ILE A 234 9.63 16.60 17.73
CA ILE A 234 9.37 15.17 17.98
C ILE A 234 8.42 14.64 16.91
N ALA A 235 7.32 15.35 16.64
CA ALA A 235 6.37 14.96 15.59
C ALA A 235 7.03 14.91 14.20
N ALA A 236 7.82 15.92 13.82
CA ALA A 236 8.54 15.95 12.54
C ALA A 236 9.53 14.78 12.42
N THR A 237 10.30 14.50 13.47
CA THR A 237 11.28 13.41 13.49
C THR A 237 10.61 12.04 13.40
N ILE A 238 9.48 11.84 14.09
CA ILE A 238 8.66 10.63 13.98
C ILE A 238 8.17 10.44 12.55
N VAL A 239 7.61 11.49 11.93
CA VAL A 239 7.10 11.43 10.55
C VAL A 239 8.21 11.10 9.56
N ILE A 240 9.37 11.79 9.65
CA ILE A 240 10.53 11.54 8.79
C ILE A 240 11.07 10.11 9.01
N GLY A 241 11.14 9.67 10.26
CA GLY A 241 11.58 8.32 10.62
C GLY A 241 10.66 7.24 10.05
N ILE A 242 9.34 7.38 10.21
CA ILE A 242 8.34 6.48 9.63
C ILE A 242 8.46 6.47 8.11
N ALA A 243 8.52 7.64 7.48
CA ALA A 243 8.62 7.79 6.03
C ALA A 243 9.89 7.15 5.46
N GLY A 244 11.04 7.45 6.06
CA GLY A 244 12.34 6.91 5.64
C GLY A 244 12.43 5.41 5.84
N TRP A 245 11.95 4.91 6.99
CA TRP A 245 11.89 3.48 7.27
C TRP A 245 10.96 2.74 6.28
N TRP A 246 9.77 3.28 6.03
CA TRP A 246 8.80 2.73 5.08
C TRP A 246 9.37 2.71 3.65
N MET A 247 10.02 3.80 3.23
CA MET A 247 10.69 3.91 1.94
C MET A 247 11.81 2.88 1.80
N GLY A 248 12.65 2.72 2.83
CA GLY A 248 13.74 1.75 2.86
C GLY A 248 13.23 0.30 2.75
N ALA A 249 12.25 -0.07 3.57
CA ALA A 249 11.62 -1.39 3.54
C ALA A 249 11.05 -1.69 2.15
N HIS A 250 10.38 -0.74 1.52
CA HIS A 250 9.82 -0.95 0.19
C HIS A 250 10.86 -1.02 -0.93
N LEU A 251 11.87 -0.14 -0.94
CA LEU A 251 12.91 -0.14 -1.97
C LEU A 251 13.72 -1.44 -1.93
N MET A 252 14.05 -1.92 -0.74
CA MET A 252 14.83 -3.14 -0.57
C MET A 252 14.01 -4.41 -0.82
N VAL A 253 12.74 -4.41 -0.43
CA VAL A 253 11.97 -5.65 -0.35
C VAL A 253 10.87 -5.70 -1.41
N TYR A 254 10.11 -4.63 -1.58
CA TYR A 254 8.89 -4.63 -2.40
C TYR A 254 9.17 -4.35 -3.88
N ALA A 255 10.04 -3.38 -4.18
CA ALA A 255 10.36 -3.01 -5.55
C ALA A 255 10.99 -4.16 -6.35
N PRO A 256 11.90 -5.00 -5.81
CA PRO A 256 12.42 -6.17 -6.52
C PRO A 256 11.35 -7.24 -6.77
N LEU A 257 10.44 -7.43 -5.81
CA LEU A 257 9.34 -8.41 -5.94
C LEU A 257 8.36 -7.97 -7.03
N GLN A 258 7.95 -6.71 -7.03
CA GLN A 258 7.05 -6.17 -8.04
C GLN A 258 7.67 -6.18 -9.43
N ARG A 259 8.97 -5.83 -9.55
CA ARG A 259 9.71 -5.94 -10.82
C ARG A 259 9.76 -7.38 -11.31
N GLY A 260 10.07 -8.34 -10.43
CA GLY A 260 10.10 -9.76 -10.77
C GLY A 260 8.73 -10.29 -11.19
N LEU A 261 7.67 -9.90 -10.48
CA LEU A 261 6.30 -10.28 -10.84
C LEU A 261 5.88 -9.68 -12.19
N ARG A 262 6.19 -8.40 -12.42
CA ARG A 262 5.89 -7.73 -13.69
C ARG A 262 6.60 -8.39 -14.87
N ALA A 263 7.89 -8.67 -14.72
CA ALA A 263 8.67 -9.37 -15.75
C ALA A 263 8.06 -10.74 -16.05
N ALA A 264 7.75 -11.53 -15.02
CA ALA A 264 7.13 -12.83 -15.20
C ALA A 264 5.75 -12.76 -15.86
N LEU A 265 4.91 -11.77 -15.51
CA LEU A 265 3.62 -11.57 -16.16
C LEU A 265 3.78 -11.17 -17.63
N GLN A 266 4.78 -10.35 -17.97
CA GLN A 266 5.08 -9.96 -19.35
C GLN A 266 5.61 -11.15 -20.18
N ASP A 267 6.42 -12.01 -19.58
CA ASP A 267 6.91 -13.21 -20.25
C ASP A 267 5.77 -14.21 -20.50
N VAL A 268 4.87 -14.38 -19.53
CA VAL A 268 3.66 -15.19 -19.71
C VAL A 268 2.78 -14.62 -20.81
N SER A 269 2.56 -13.29 -20.85
CA SER A 269 1.71 -12.70 -21.90
C SER A 269 2.32 -12.87 -23.28
N ARG A 270 3.64 -12.68 -23.44
CA ARG A 270 4.34 -12.91 -24.71
C ARG A 270 4.28 -14.37 -25.14
N GLY A 271 4.45 -15.31 -24.20
CA GLY A 271 4.34 -16.73 -24.49
C GLY A 271 2.93 -17.16 -24.89
N ALA A 272 1.90 -16.50 -24.36
CA ALA A 272 0.51 -16.76 -24.73
C ALA A 272 0.14 -16.22 -26.12
N ASP A 273 0.88 -15.26 -26.68
CA ASP A 273 0.69 -14.75 -28.03
C ASP A 273 1.37 -15.62 -29.10
N ALA A 274 2.34 -16.44 -28.70
CA ALA A 274 3.10 -17.33 -29.59
C ALA A 274 2.50 -18.74 -29.75
N ALA A 275 1.52 -19.10 -28.90
CA ALA A 275 0.83 -20.39 -28.91
C ALA A 275 -0.58 -20.24 -29.49
#